data_AF-A0A356KD85-F1
#
_entry.id   AF-A0A356KD85-F1
#
_cell.length_a   1.000
_cell.length_b   1.000
_cell.length_c   1.000
_cell.angle_alpha   90.00
_cell.angle_beta   90.00
_cell.angle_gamma   90.00
#
_symmetry.space_group_name_H-M   'P 1'
#
loop_
_entity.id
_entity.type
_entity.pdbx_description
1 polymer ?
#
loop_
_entity_poly.entity_id
_entity_poly.type
_entity_poly.pdbx_seq_one_letter_code
_entity_poly.pdbx_strand_id
1 'polypeptide(L)' 'MAKLPKCPACETPHEVDATRCPGCGDALVKAEDAEGRECPGCGATVAKDAKTCPDCETEIGAAGEKEAKSGGE' A
#
# COMPACT_ATOMS: atom_id res chain seq x y z
N MET A 1 15.92 18.63 3.20
CA MET A 1 16.73 17.39 3.20
C MET A 1 15.79 16.22 2.97
N ALA A 2 15.72 15.73 1.73
CA ALA A 2 14.92 14.55 1.42
C ALA A 2 15.62 13.32 2.02
N LYS A 3 14.96 12.61 2.93
CA LYS A 3 15.51 11.40 3.55
C LYS A 3 15.18 10.21 2.66
N LEU A 4 16.17 9.70 1.95
CA LEU A 4 16.02 8.52 1.10
C LEU A 4 15.73 7.29 1.98
N PRO A 5 14.76 6.44 1.61
CA PRO A 5 14.56 5.15 2.25
C PRO A 5 15.80 4.27 2.09
N LYS A 6 16.04 3.41 3.08
CA LYS A 6 17.14 2.46 3.07
C LYS A 6 16.59 1.07 2.79
N CYS A 7 17.36 0.29 2.01
CA CYS A 7 17.06 -1.10 1.79
C CYS A 7 17.05 -1.85 3.14
N PRO A 8 16.02 -2.65 3.46
CA PRO A 8 16.00 -3.43 4.70
C PRO A 8 17.02 -4.58 4.72
N ALA A 9 17.50 -5.02 3.55
CA ALA A 9 18.47 -6.12 3.45
C ALA A 9 19.93 -5.68 3.63
N CYS A 10 20.31 -4.51 3.09
CA CYS A 10 21.70 -4.05 3.08
C CYS A 10 21.89 -2.59 3.51
N GLU A 11 20.82 -1.92 3.96
CA GLU A 11 20.82 -0.53 4.44
C GLU A 11 21.28 0.53 3.42
N THR A 12 21.45 0.14 2.15
CA THR A 12 21.83 1.06 1.08
C THR A 12 20.69 2.05 0.81
N PRO A 13 20.95 3.36 0.82
CA PRO A 13 19.96 4.38 0.49
C PRO A 13 19.54 4.27 -0.98
N HIS A 14 18.24 4.38 -1.25
CA HIS A 14 17.69 4.28 -2.60
C HIS A 14 16.59 5.33 -2.85
N GLU A 15 16.23 5.52 -4.11
CA GLU A 15 15.13 6.40 -4.52
C GLU A 15 13.78 5.78 -4.12
N VAL A 16 12.81 6.60 -3.75
CA VAL A 16 11.50 6.12 -3.27
C VAL A 16 10.76 5.24 -4.29
N ASP A 17 11.00 5.45 -5.58
CA ASP A 17 10.41 4.71 -6.70
C ASP A 17 11.25 3.50 -7.16
N ALA A 18 12.38 3.22 -6.52
CA ALA A 18 13.25 2.12 -6.94
C ALA A 18 12.60 0.77 -6.63
N THR A 19 12.40 -0.07 -7.66
CA THR A 19 11.85 -1.43 -7.50
C THR A 19 12.89 -2.45 -7.05
N ARG A 20 14.19 -2.17 -7.25
CA ARG A 20 15.31 -3.03 -6.83
C ARG A 20 16.45 -2.23 -6.27
N CYS A 21 17.13 -2.81 -5.28
CA CYS A 21 18.26 -2.17 -4.61
C CYS A 21 19.49 -2.15 -5.53
N PRO A 22 20.10 -0.98 -5.77
CA PRO A 22 21.33 -0.89 -6.56
C PRO A 22 22.56 -1.47 -5.83
N GLY A 23 22.49 -1.65 -4.51
CA GLY A 23 23.59 -2.19 -3.70
C GLY A 23 23.62 -3.73 -3.69
N CYS A 24 22.49 -4.36 -3.32
CA CYS A 24 22.41 -5.82 -3.17
C CYS A 24 21.57 -6.52 -4.24
N GLY A 25 20.79 -5.80 -5.05
CA GLY A 25 19.90 -6.37 -6.06
C GLY A 25 18.54 -6.85 -5.53
N ASP A 26 18.29 -6.72 -4.22
CA ASP A 26 17.06 -7.18 -3.59
C ASP A 26 15.83 -6.35 -3.99
N ALA A 27 14.63 -6.92 -3.91
CA ALA A 27 13.41 -6.27 -4.34
C ALA A 27 12.96 -5.23 -3.30
N LEU A 28 12.90 -3.97 -3.71
CA LEU A 28 12.56 -2.82 -2.87
C LEU A 28 11.07 -2.46 -2.93
N VAL A 29 10.22 -3.38 -3.38
CA VAL A 29 8.76 -3.22 -3.45
C VAL A 29 8.23 -2.94 -2.05
N LYS A 30 8.25 -1.66 -1.69
CA LYS A 30 7.73 -1.17 -0.43
C LYS A 30 6.27 -0.87 -0.68
N ALA A 31 5.42 -1.41 0.17
CA ALA A 31 3.97 -1.32 0.13
C ALA A 31 3.41 0.12 0.29
N GLU A 32 4.17 1.16 -0.08
CA GLU A 32 3.71 2.55 -0.03
C GLU A 32 2.81 2.90 -1.22
N ASP A 33 2.86 2.15 -2.33
CA ASP A 33 1.89 2.27 -3.45
C ASP A 33 0.79 1.20 -3.39
N ALA A 34 0.81 0.34 -2.36
CA ALA A 34 -0.40 -0.37 -1.99
C ALA A 34 -1.28 0.66 -1.31
N GLU A 35 -2.10 1.34 -2.10
CA GLU A 35 -3.23 2.14 -1.66
C GLU A 35 -4.20 1.27 -0.86
N GLY A 36 -3.76 0.91 0.33
CA GLY A 36 -4.45 0.09 1.29
C GLY A 36 -4.90 0.96 2.43
N ARG A 37 -6.09 0.69 2.94
CA ARG A 37 -6.59 1.32 4.16
C ARG A 37 -6.18 0.50 5.37
N GLU A 38 -6.06 1.14 6.51
CA GLU A 38 -5.81 0.46 7.77
C GLU A 38 -7.12 -0.15 8.30
N CYS A 39 -7.06 -1.40 8.76
CA CYS A 39 -8.21 -2.06 9.36
C CYS A 39 -8.54 -1.42 10.73
N PRO A 40 -9.79 -1.00 10.99
CA PRO A 40 -10.17 -0.41 12.28
C PRO A 40 -10.22 -1.43 13.42
N GLY A 41 -10.23 -2.73 13.12
CA GLY A 41 -10.27 -3.81 14.12
C GLY A 41 -8.90 -4.17 14.68
N CYS A 42 -7.87 -4.24 13.82
CA CYS A 42 -6.52 -4.69 14.21
C CYS A 42 -5.36 -3.78 13.77
N GLY A 43 -5.61 -2.78 12.91
CA GLY A 43 -4.57 -1.91 12.35
C GLY A 43 -3.80 -2.48 11.17
N ALA A 44 -4.14 -3.67 10.67
CA ALA A 44 -3.48 -4.24 9.49
C ALA A 44 -3.81 -3.46 8.21
N THR A 45 -2.83 -3.30 7.31
CA THR A 45 -3.03 -2.69 5.99
C THR A 45 -3.79 -3.65 5.08
N VAL A 46 -4.96 -3.25 4.59
CA VAL A 46 -5.82 -4.03 3.69
C VAL A 46 -6.04 -3.28 2.38
N ALA A 47 -6.38 -3.95 1.29
CA ALA A 47 -6.71 -3.27 0.03
C ALA A 47 -7.87 -2.27 0.22
N LYS A 48 -7.88 -1.17 -0.55
CA LYS A 48 -9.00 -0.20 -0.54
C LYS A 48 -10.35 -0.86 -0.81
N ASP A 49 -10.37 -1.86 -1.70
CA ASP A 49 -11.57 -2.63 -2.06
C ASP A 49 -11.86 -3.81 -1.12
N ALA A 50 -10.99 -4.07 -0.13
CA ALA A 50 -11.17 -5.18 0.79
C ALA A 50 -12.41 -4.96 1.66
N LYS A 51 -13.42 -5.82 1.53
CA LYS A 51 -14.64 -5.78 2.34
C LYS A 51 -14.41 -6.29 3.76
N THR A 52 -13.43 -7.18 3.92
CA THR A 52 -13.14 -7.88 5.17
C THR A 52 -11.63 -7.97 5.36
N CYS A 53 -11.17 -7.84 6.60
CA CYS A 53 -9.77 -8.01 6.95
C CYS A 53 -9.37 -9.49 6.84
N PRO A 54 -8.30 -9.85 6.11
CA PRO A 54 -7.79 -11.21 6.11
C PRO A 54 -7.06 -11.58 7.42
N ASP A 55 -6.63 -10.59 8.21
CA ASP A 55 -5.88 -10.81 9.46
C ASP A 55 -6.80 -11.08 10.66
N CYS A 56 -7.91 -10.35 10.75
CA CYS A 56 -8.79 -10.38 11.93
C CYS A 56 -10.27 -10.59 11.59
N GLU A 57 -10.61 -10.81 10.32
CA GLU A 57 -11.99 -10.97 9.85
C GLU A 57 -12.94 -9.80 10.20
N THR A 58 -12.40 -8.62 10.52
CA THR A 58 -13.23 -7.43 10.72
C THR A 58 -13.82 -6.97 9.39
N GLU A 59 -15.12 -6.69 9.37
CA GLU A 59 -15.79 -6.07 8.23
C GLU A 59 -15.36 -4.62 8.09
N ILE A 60 -14.75 -4.29 6.95
CA ILE A 60 -14.18 -2.98 6.69
C ILE A 60 -15.06 -2.19 5.70
N GLY A 61 -15.91 -2.84 4.89
CA GLY A 61 -17.03 -2.26 4.11
C GLY A 61 -16.85 -0.85 3.47
N ALA A 62 -16.66 -0.78 2.16
CA ALA A 62 -16.39 0.45 1.40
C ALA A 62 -17.46 1.55 1.56
N ALA A 63 -17.13 2.63 2.29
CA ALA A 63 -17.79 3.92 2.16
C ALA A 63 -17.11 4.71 1.03
N GLY A 64 -17.34 4.30 -0.21
CA GLY A 64 -16.65 4.89 -1.36
C GLY A 64 -17.19 4.52 -2.74
N GLU A 65 -18.42 4.04 -2.84
CA GLU A 65 -19.12 3.90 -4.13
C GLU A 65 -20.27 4.89 -4.18
N LYS A 66 -19.94 6.12 -4.57
CA LYS A 66 -20.90 7.07 -5.15
C LYS A 66 -20.33 7.57 -6.47
N GLU A 67 -20.73 6.86 -7.52
CA GLU A 67 -21.19 7.44 -8.78
C GLU A 67 -20.17 8.18 -9.68
N ALA A 68 -19.74 7.49 -10.74
CA ALA A 68 -19.30 8.13 -11.98
C ALA A 68 -19.72 7.31 -13.21
N LYS A 69 -21.03 7.20 -13.46
CA LYS A 69 -21.59 7.15 -14.82
C LYS A 69 -22.97 7.83 -14.83
N SER A 70 -22.95 9.16 -14.97
CA SER A 70 -24.09 9.96 -15.41
C SER A 70 -23.92 10.30 -16.90
N GLY A 71 -24.94 9.98 -17.72
CA GLY A 71 -25.15 10.38 -19.12
C GLY A 71 -24.55 9.43 -20.18
N GLY A 72 -25.24 9.02 -21.25
CA GLY A 72 -26.58 9.27 -21.76
C GLY A 72 -26.67 8.69 -23.18
N GLU A 73 -27.88 8.35 -23.63
CA GLU A 73 -28.42 8.50 -25.01
C GLU A 73 -29.90 8.10 -25.01
#